data_AF-A0A8T5PGL1-F1
#
_entry.id   AF-A0A8T5PGL1-F1
#
_cell.length_a   1.000
_cell.length_b   1.000
_cell.length_c   1.000
_cell.angle_alpha   90.00
_cell.angle_beta   90.00
_cell.angle_gamma   90.00
#
_symmetry.space_group_name_H-M   'P 1'
#
loop_
_entity.id
_entity.type
_entity.pdbx_description
1 polymer ?
#
loop_
_entity_poly.entity_id
_entity_poly.type
_entity_poly.pdbx_seq_one_letter_code
_entity_poly.pdbx_strand_id
1 'polypeptide(L)'
;MGMRQDTVKKIGKILFVLKEAQDWLHLREISRRTGIHHQTVSEILDKYLNQFILTQNLNEYGLKLKLVKLKNKNVDLKGVLTYLKYMKKVSE
;
A
#
# COMPACT_ATOMS: atom_id res chain seq x y z
N MET A 1 7.76 13.98 -15.79
CA MET A 1 6.54 13.20 -16.19
C MET A 1 5.79 12.77 -14.92
N GLY A 2 4.60 13.32 -14.61
CA GLY A 2 3.90 13.06 -13.34
C GLY A 2 3.59 11.57 -13.04
N MET A 3 3.26 11.24 -11.78
CA MET A 3 2.73 9.91 -11.46
C MET A 3 1.46 9.67 -12.29
N ARG A 4 1.41 8.56 -13.04
CA ARG A 4 0.23 8.20 -13.84
C ARG A 4 -1.01 8.21 -12.96
N GLN A 5 -2.09 8.82 -13.45
CA GLN A 5 -3.33 8.99 -12.68
C GLN A 5 -3.88 7.63 -12.18
N ASP A 6 -3.71 6.58 -12.97
CA ASP A 6 -4.02 5.19 -12.58
C ASP A 6 -3.26 4.70 -11.36
N THR A 7 -1.97 5.00 -11.25
CA THR A 7 -1.15 4.60 -10.09
C THR A 7 -1.63 5.30 -8.83
N VAL A 8 -1.97 6.59 -8.93
CA VAL A 8 -2.55 7.38 -7.83
C VAL A 8 -3.87 6.76 -7.36
N LYS A 9 -4.76 6.40 -8.30
CA LYS A 9 -6.03 5.73 -8.00
C LYS A 9 -5.80 4.39 -7.28
N LYS A 10 -4.85 3.58 -7.76
CA LYS A 10 -4.51 2.28 -7.14
C LYS A 10 -3.97 2.46 -5.72
N ILE A 11 -3.07 3.42 -5.50
CA ILE A 11 -2.54 3.77 -4.18
C ILE A 11 -3.67 4.18 -3.24
N GLY A 12 -4.57 5.06 -3.69
CA GLY A 12 -5.71 5.51 -2.91
C GLY A 12 -6.62 4.35 -2.47
N LYS A 13 -6.92 3.41 -3.38
CA LYS A 13 -7.69 2.20 -3.06
C LYS A 13 -7.00 1.32 -2.02
N ILE A 14 -5.70 1.07 -2.18
CA ILE A 14 -4.91 0.25 -1.24
C ILE A 14 -4.91 0.89 0.14
N LEU A 15 -4.63 2.20 0.23
CA LEU A 15 -4.61 2.92 1.49
C LEU A 15 -5.99 2.95 2.18
N PHE A 16 -7.07 3.10 1.40
CA PHE A 16 -8.43 3.04 1.93
C PHE A 16 -8.71 1.68 2.58
N VAL A 17 -8.42 0.58 1.87
CA VAL A 17 -8.58 -0.79 2.40
C VAL A 17 -7.74 -1.02 3.66
N LEU A 18 -6.49 -0.55 3.67
CA LEU A 18 -5.61 -0.66 4.83
C LEU A 18 -6.06 0.20 6.02
N LYS A 19 -6.77 1.32 5.76
CA LYS A 19 -7.32 2.19 6.81
C LYS A 19 -8.59 1.62 7.43
N GLU A 20 -9.46 1.02 6.62
CA GLU A 20 -10.64 0.31 7.10
C GLU A 20 -10.27 -0.97 7.86
N ALA A 21 -9.15 -1.59 7.49
CA ALA A 21 -8.62 -2.72 8.24
C ALA A 21 -8.13 -2.28 9.62
N GLN A 22 -8.80 -2.75 10.66
CA GLN A 22 -8.37 -2.50 12.03
C GLN A 22 -7.08 -3.26 12.40
N ASP A 23 -6.75 -4.30 11.60
CA ASP A 23 -5.64 -5.20 11.83
C ASP A 23 -4.86 -5.58 10.54
N TRP A 24 -3.96 -6.55 10.64
CA TRP A 24 -3.09 -6.97 9.53
C TRP A 24 -3.89 -7.58 8.38
N LEU A 25 -3.58 -7.17 7.16
CA LEU A 25 -4.14 -7.76 5.95
C LEU A 25 -3.09 -8.53 5.16
N HIS A 26 -3.48 -9.69 4.68
CA HIS A 26 -2.68 -10.43 3.71
C HIS A 26 -2.75 -9.78 2.33
N LEU A 27 -1.65 -9.85 1.56
CA LEU A 27 -1.58 -9.32 0.19
C LEU A 27 -2.75 -9.77 -0.71
N ARG A 28 -3.15 -11.05 -0.61
CA ARG A 28 -4.29 -11.58 -1.39
C ARG A 28 -5.62 -10.96 -0.97
N GLU A 29 -5.79 -10.65 0.31
CA GLU A 29 -7.01 -10.00 0.80
C GLU A 29 -7.10 -8.56 0.30
N ILE A 30 -5.97 -7.82 0.32
CA ILE A 30 -5.89 -6.48 -0.27
C ILE A 30 -6.20 -6.55 -1.77
N SER A 31 -5.63 -7.51 -2.47
CA SER A 31 -5.89 -7.75 -3.90
C SER A 31 -7.37 -7.99 -4.18
N ARG A 32 -8.03 -8.85 -3.39
CA ARG A 32 -9.46 -9.15 -3.50
C ARG A 32 -10.34 -7.92 -3.28
N ARG A 33 -10.07 -7.14 -2.23
CA ARG A 33 -10.86 -5.94 -1.89
C ARG A 33 -10.66 -4.79 -2.86
N THR A 34 -9.45 -4.62 -3.38
CA THR A 34 -9.12 -3.52 -4.29
C THR A 34 -9.40 -3.84 -5.76
N GLY A 35 -9.52 -5.13 -6.11
CA GLY A 35 -9.55 -5.62 -7.48
C GLY A 35 -8.21 -5.48 -8.22
N ILE A 36 -7.12 -5.19 -7.50
CA ILE A 36 -5.78 -4.98 -8.06
C ILE A 36 -5.01 -6.29 -7.95
N HIS A 37 -4.31 -6.69 -9.01
CA HIS A 37 -3.49 -7.90 -8.99
C HIS A 37 -2.45 -7.86 -7.85
N HIS A 38 -2.32 -8.96 -7.10
CA HIS A 38 -1.49 -9.04 -5.90
C HIS A 38 -0.02 -8.62 -6.13
N GLN A 39 0.53 -8.91 -7.31
CA GLN A 39 1.87 -8.46 -7.69
C GLN A 39 1.95 -6.93 -7.81
N THR A 40 0.98 -6.30 -8.47
CA THR A 40 0.88 -4.83 -8.55
C THR A 40 0.66 -4.20 -7.17
N VAL A 41 -0.13 -4.83 -6.29
CA VAL A 41 -0.27 -4.37 -4.90
C VAL A 41 1.09 -4.41 -4.20
N SER A 42 1.83 -5.50 -4.31
CA SER A 42 3.17 -5.62 -3.71
C SER A 42 4.13 -4.56 -4.23
N GLU A 43 4.17 -4.33 -5.55
CA GLU A 43 5.01 -3.28 -6.15
C GLU A 43 4.65 -1.88 -5.63
N ILE A 44 3.35 -1.57 -5.53
CA ILE A 44 2.90 -0.28 -5.01
C ILE A 44 3.27 -0.10 -3.55
N LEU A 45 3.09 -1.15 -2.75
CA LEU A 45 3.42 -1.13 -1.33
C LEU A 45 4.91 -0.88 -1.13
N ASP A 46 5.75 -1.58 -1.87
CA ASP A 46 7.20 -1.50 -1.76
C ASP A 46 7.74 -0.14 -2.25
N LYS A 47 7.27 0.30 -3.42
CA LYS A 47 7.80 1.49 -4.10
C LYS A 47 7.31 2.81 -3.51
N TYR A 48 6.07 2.86 -3.01
CA TYR A 48 5.45 4.12 -2.59
C TYR A 48 5.06 4.12 -1.11
N LEU A 49 4.60 2.99 -0.58
CA LEU A 49 3.95 2.97 0.74
C LEU A 49 4.83 2.40 1.86
N ASN A 50 6.03 1.89 1.58
CA ASN A 50 6.91 1.22 2.55
C ASN A 50 7.14 2.07 3.82
N GLN A 51 7.29 3.38 3.68
CA GLN A 51 7.46 4.29 4.81
C GLN A 51 6.21 4.44 5.70
N PHE A 52 5.01 4.19 5.16
CA PHE A 52 3.71 4.36 5.84
C PHE A 52 3.12 3.05 6.38
N ILE A 53 3.66 1.90 5.98
CA ILE A 53 3.15 0.57 6.32
C ILE A 53 4.15 -0.21 7.19
N LEU A 54 3.63 -1.16 7.94
CA LEU A 54 4.39 -2.26 8.52
C LEU A 54 4.13 -3.49 7.69
N THR A 55 5.18 -4.31 7.50
CA THR A 55 5.07 -5.61 6.86
C THR A 55 5.58 -6.69 7.78
N GLN A 56 4.92 -7.84 7.79
CA GLN A 56 5.34 -9.02 8.54
C GLN A 56 5.26 -10.22 7.61
N ASN A 57 6.33 -11.00 7.56
CA ASN A 57 6.35 -12.26 6.82
C ASN A 57 6.15 -13.39 7.80
N LEU A 58 5.03 -14.10 7.68
CA LEU A 58 4.74 -15.33 8.40
C LEU A 58 5.13 -16.50 7.52
N ASN A 59 6.01 -17.36 8.04
CA ASN A 59 6.36 -18.63 7.43
C ASN A 59 5.87 -19.72 8.37
N GLU A 60 4.63 -20.17 8.19
CA GLU A 60 4.05 -21.25 8.97
C GLU A 60 3.71 -22.42 8.03
N TYR A 61 4.10 -23.63 8.41
CA TYR A 61 3.80 -24.87 7.66
C TYR A 61 4.17 -24.82 6.16
N GLY A 62 5.24 -24.09 5.81
CA GLY A 62 5.69 -23.93 4.41
C GLY A 62 4.93 -22.87 3.60
N LEU A 63 3.92 -22.23 4.17
CA LEU A 63 3.20 -21.12 3.55
C LEU A 63 3.87 -19.80 3.92
N LYS A 64 4.31 -19.05 2.89
CA LYS A 64 4.84 -17.69 3.04
C LYS A 64 3.69 -16.69 2.89
N LEU A 65 3.28 -16.07 3.99
CA LEU A 65 2.25 -15.04 4.03
C LEU A 65 2.88 -13.68 4.32
N LYS A 66 2.62 -12.70 3.46
CA LYS A 66 3.03 -11.31 3.68
C LYS A 66 1.85 -10.50 4.17
N LEU A 67 1.89 -10.16 5.45
CA LEU A 67 0.93 -9.31 6.13
C LEU A 67 1.35 -7.85 6.06
N VAL A 68 0.37 -6.97 5.96
CA VAL A 68 0.55 -5.52 5.80
C VAL A 68 -0.45 -4.78 6.68
N LYS A 69 0.02 -3.74 7.37
CA LYS A 69 -0.80 -2.86 8.21
C LYS A 69 -0.30 -1.42 8.08
N LEU A 70 -1.14 -0.41 8.31
CA LEU A 70 -0.66 0.96 8.43
C LEU A 70 0.13 1.14 9.73
N LYS A 71 1.24 1.89 9.67
CA LYS A 71 2.00 2.30 10.88
C LYS A 71 1.14 3.14 11.81
N ASN A 72 0.33 4.03 11.26
CA ASN A 72 -0.54 4.92 12.02
C ASN A 72 -1.95 4.89 11.43
N LYS A 73 -2.95 4.62 12.28
CA LYS A 73 -4.37 4.56 11.90
C LYS A 73 -4.93 5.93 11.49
N ASN A 74 -4.34 7.02 11.98
CA ASN A 74 -4.68 8.39 11.63
C ASN A 74 -3.90 8.92 10.42
N VAL A 75 -3.34 8.03 9.58
CA VAL A 75 -2.72 8.44 8.32
C VAL A 75 -3.70 9.29 7.51
N ASP A 76 -3.27 10.53 7.23
CA ASP A 76 -3.98 11.43 6.34
C ASP A 76 -3.72 11.01 4.89
N LEU A 77 -4.76 10.45 4.27
CA LEU A 77 -4.68 9.90 2.91
C LEU A 77 -4.31 10.99 1.90
N LYS A 78 -4.83 12.22 2.08
CA LYS A 78 -4.54 13.35 1.20
C LYS A 78 -3.08 13.78 1.32
N GLY A 79 -2.55 13.84 2.53
CA GLY A 79 -1.16 14.14 2.84
C GLY A 79 -0.21 13.12 2.24
N VAL A 80 -0.52 11.82 2.34
CA VAL A 80 0.29 10.75 1.71
C VAL A 80 0.31 10.92 0.19
N LEU A 81 -0.84 11.10 -0.46
CA LEU A 81 -0.89 11.29 -1.91
C LEU A 81 -0.16 12.57 -2.36
N THR A 82 -0.24 13.62 -1.56
CA THR A 82 0.43 14.90 -1.83
C THR A 82 1.94 14.74 -1.69
N TYR A 83 2.40 14.15 -0.59
CA TYR A 83 3.81 13.83 -0.35
C TYR A 83 4.39 12.96 -1.47
N LEU A 84 3.68 11.93 -1.93
CA LEU A 84 4.14 11.08 -3.04
C LEU A 84 4.30 11.84 -4.36
N LYS A 85 3.44 12.83 -4.62
CA LYS A 85 3.58 13.74 -5.78
C LYS A 85 4.81 14.65 -5.62
N TYR A 86 5.05 15.18 -4.42
CA TYR A 86 6.20 16.05 -4.13
C TYR A 86 7.53 15.30 -4.20
N MET A 87 7.66 14.13 -3.56
CA MET A 87 8.89 13.32 -3.58
C MET A 87 9.34 13.01 -5.01
N LYS A 88 8.39 12.68 -5.90
CA LYS A 88 8.71 12.44 -7.31
C LYS A 88 9.27 13.69 -7.99
N LYS A 89 8.72 14.88 -7.70
CA LYS A 89 9.17 16.15 -8.27
C LYS A 89 10.59 16.54 -7.82
N VAL A 90 11.02 16.09 -6.65
CA VAL A 90 12.37 16.35 -6.11
C VAL A 90 13.42 15.36 -6.64
N SER A 91 12.98 14.18 -7.11
CA SER A 91 13.86 13.15 -7.69
C SER A 91 13.98 13.23 -9.22
N GLU A 92 13.38 14.24 -9.86
CA GLU A 92 13.54 14.60 -11.28
C GLU A 92 14.45 15.82 -11.40
#